data_AF-A0A3D6A7B0-F1
#
_entry.id   AF-A0A3D6A7B0-F1
#
_cell.length_a   1.000
_cell.length_b   1.000
_cell.length_c   1.000
_cell.angle_alpha   90.00
_cell.angle_beta   90.00
_cell.angle_gamma   90.00
#
_symmetry.space_group_name_H-M   'P 1'
#
loop_
_entity.id
_entity.type
_entity.pdbx_description
1 polymer ?
#
loop_
_entity_poly.entity_id
_entity_poly.type
_entity_poly.pdbx_seq_one_letter_code
_entity_poly.pdbx_strand_id
1 'polypeptide(L)' 'MRKKLGFESDWADVDSEDIPFGDEMFDVVVFSEIMEHLCFPQKALAEISPVLIKNGKSH' A
#
# COMPACT_ATOMS: atom_id res chain seq x y z
N MET A 1 -9.66 -7.21 -15.54
CA MET A 1 -9.37 -5.81 -15.92
C MET A 1 -10.66 -4.99 -15.88
N ARG A 2 -10.98 -4.32 -14.75
CA ARG A 2 -12.20 -3.51 -14.61
C ARG A 2 -11.88 -2.02 -14.74
N LYS A 3 -11.87 -1.51 -15.98
CA LYS A 3 -12.00 -0.08 -16.25
C LYS A 3 -13.43 0.34 -15.90
N LYS A 4 -13.69 0.89 -14.71
CA LYS A 4 -15.00 1.50 -14.43
C LYS A 4 -14.97 2.93 -13.88
N LEU A 5 -13.80 3.49 -13.58
CA LEU A 5 -13.70 4.84 -13.00
C LEU A 5 -12.50 5.68 -13.49
N GLY A 6 -11.74 5.20 -14.49
CA GLY A 6 -10.53 5.89 -14.98
C GLY A 6 -9.29 5.68 -14.10
N PHE A 7 -9.37 4.81 -13.10
CA PHE A 7 -8.23 4.41 -12.27
C PHE A 7 -7.60 3.13 -12.78
N GLU A 8 -6.28 3.06 -12.62
CA GLU A 8 -5.50 1.83 -12.68
C GLU A 8 -5.52 1.18 -11.29
N SER A 9 -5.52 -0.15 -11.25
CA SER A 9 -5.63 -0.90 -10.00
C SER A 9 -4.78 -2.16 -10.07
N ASP A 10 -3.86 -2.28 -9.13
CA ASP A 10 -3.12 -3.51 -8.85
C ASP A 10 -3.61 -4.09 -7.53
N TRP A 11 -3.63 -5.42 -7.45
CA TRP A 11 -4.08 -6.17 -6.28
C TRP A 11 -2.96 -7.08 -5.85
N ALA A 12 -2.58 -7.01 -4.58
CA ALA A 12 -1.55 -7.86 -3.97
C ALA A 12 -2.03 -8.31 -2.59
N ASP A 13 -1.63 -9.50 -2.17
CA ASP A 13 -1.84 -9.98 -0.80
C ASP A 13 -0.71 -9.47 0.10
N VAL A 14 -1.02 -8.49 0.95
CA VAL A 14 -0.03 -7.83 1.83
C VAL A 14 0.57 -8.74 2.91
N ASP A 15 -0.03 -9.90 3.20
CA ASP A 15 0.53 -10.85 4.17
C ASP A 15 1.51 -11.83 3.51
N SER A 16 1.32 -12.16 2.23
CA SER A 16 2.07 -13.23 1.55
C SER A 16 2.95 -12.75 0.40
N GLU A 17 2.69 -11.56 -0.13
CA GLU A 17 3.39 -10.94 -1.25
C GLU A 17 4.04 -9.62 -0.80
N ASP A 18 5.07 -9.20 -1.54
CA ASP A 18 5.67 -7.88 -1.35
C ASP A 18 4.89 -6.85 -2.17
N ILE A 19 4.76 -5.63 -1.64
CA ILE A 19 4.10 -4.53 -2.35
C ILE A 19 4.86 -4.23 -3.66
N PRO A 20 4.21 -4.30 -4.85
CA PRO A 20 4.89 -4.25 -6.14
C PRO A 20 5.20 -2.81 -6.61
N PHE A 21 5.52 -1.91 -5.68
CA PHE A 21 5.80 -0.51 -5.99
C PHE A 21 7.19 -0.14 -5.47
N GLY A 22 7.89 0.70 -6.24
CA GLY A 22 9.18 1.25 -5.85
C GLY A 22 9.05 2.38 -4.84
N ASP A 23 10.21 2.82 -4.34
CA ASP A 23 10.30 3.93 -3.41
C ASP A 23 9.79 5.24 -4.01
N GLU A 24 9.23 6.12 -3.17
CA GLU A 24 8.82 7.48 -3.54
C GLU A 24 7.86 7.55 -4.74
N MET A 25 6.91 6.62 -4.85
CA MET A 25 5.93 6.56 -5.94
C MET A 25 4.59 7.24 -5.64
N PHE A 26 4.23 7.40 -4.36
CA PHE A 26 2.91 7.90 -3.97
C PHE A 26 2.97 9.11 -3.03
N ASP A 27 2.13 10.10 -3.28
CA ASP A 27 1.92 11.26 -2.38
C ASP A 27 1.11 10.88 -1.13
N VAL A 28 0.17 9.95 -1.28
CA VAL A 28 -0.77 9.52 -0.25
C VAL A 28 -0.94 8.01 -0.30
N VAL A 29 -0.83 7.37 0.86
CA VAL A 29 -1.23 5.97 1.07
C VAL A 29 -2.35 5.96 2.10
N VAL A 30 -3.46 5.31 1.76
CA VAL A 30 -4.60 5.11 2.66
C VAL A 30 -4.60 3.65 3.10
N PHE A 31 -4.52 3.42 4.40
CA PHE A 31 -4.55 2.08 5.00
C PHE A 31 -5.64 2.03 6.08
N SER A 32 -6.81 1.49 5.74
CA SER A 32 -8.01 1.59 6.58
C SER A 32 -8.49 0.21 7.05
N GLU A 33 -8.64 0.05 8.37
CA GLU A 33 -9.43 -1.00 9.06
C GLU A 33 -9.00 -2.48 8.89
N ILE A 34 -7.69 -2.80 8.74
CA ILE A 34 -7.25 -4.22 8.62
C ILE A 34 -6.04 -4.58 9.52
N MET A 35 -5.48 -3.65 10.31
CA MET A 35 -4.28 -3.94 11.12
C MET A 35 -4.44 -5.14 12.06
N GLU A 36 -5.64 -5.32 12.62
CA GLU A 36 -5.95 -6.43 13.55
C GLU A 36 -6.14 -7.79 12.86
N HIS A 37 -6.33 -7.80 11.53
CA HIS A 37 -6.52 -9.01 10.74
C HIS A 37 -5.23 -9.46 10.03
N LEU A 38 -4.22 -8.59 9.97
CA LEU A 38 -2.92 -8.94 9.38
C LEU A 38 -2.16 -9.90 10.27
N CYS A 39 -1.55 -10.92 9.65
CA CYS A 39 -0.61 -11.79 10.35
C CYS A 39 0.65 -11.03 10.75
N PHE A 40 1.09 -10.08 9.90
CA PHE A 40 2.32 -9.31 10.11
C PHE A 40 2.11 -7.81 9.86
N PRO A 41 1.36 -7.10 10.74
CA PRO A 41 1.06 -5.67 10.54
C PRO A 41 2.31 -4.78 10.47
N GLN A 42 3.39 -5.18 11.17
CA GLN A 42 4.67 -4.47 11.14
C GLN A 42 5.35 -4.56 9.76
N LYS A 43 5.21 -5.70 9.05
CA LYS A 43 5.76 -5.89 7.70
C LYS A 43 5.04 -4.96 6.72
N ALA A 44 3.71 -4.95 6.76
CA ALA A 44 2.92 -4.06 5.91
C ALA A 44 3.28 -2.58 6.10
N LEU A 45 3.44 -2.13 7.35
CA LEU A 45 3.88 -0.76 7.64
C LEU A 45 5.30 -0.46 7.12
N ALA A 46 6.22 -1.43 7.25
CA ALA A 46 7.59 -1.29 6.77
C ALA A 46 7.69 -1.23 5.24
N GLU A 47 6.74 -1.81 4.51
CA GLU A 47 6.66 -1.74 3.04
C GLU A 47 5.88 -0.53 2.53
N ILE A 48 4.96 0.03 3.34
CA ILE A 48 4.25 1.27 3.00
C ILE A 48 5.15 2.51 3.15
N SER A 49 6.05 2.52 4.15
CA SER A 49 6.90 3.69 4.41
C SER A 49 7.82 4.08 3.24
N PRO A 50 8.46 3.16 2.51
CA PRO A 50 9.36 3.48 1.38
C PRO A 50 8.62 3.97 0.13
N VAL A 51 7.42 3.45 -0.13
CA VAL A 51 6.65 3.80 -1.36
C VAL A 51 6.09 5.22 -1.32
N LEU A 52 6.06 5.86 -0.16
CA LEU A 52 5.71 7.27 0.00
C LEU A 52 6.87 8.17 -0.44
N ILE A 53 6.56 9.25 -1.15
CA ILE A 53 7.55 10.30 -1.43
C ILE A 53 8.09 10.92 -0.14
N LYS A 54 9.24 11.60 -0.21
CA LYS A 54 9.70 12.44 0.90
C LYS A 54 8.61 13.46 1.28
N ASN A 55 8.09 13.34 2.51
CA ASN A 55 6.96 14.11 3.06
C ASN A 55 5.55 13.68 2.61
N GLY A 56 5.39 12.51 1.99
CA GLY A 56 4.08 11.90 1.73
C GLY A 56 3.32 11.61 3.03
N LYS A 57 2.00 11.46 2.94
CA LYS A 57 1.15 11.21 4.10
C LYS A 57 0.54 9.80 4.07
N SER A 58 0.70 9.07 5.17
CA SER A 58 -0.06 7.84 5.45
C SER A 58 -1.25 8.17 6.34
N HIS A 59 -2.45 7.75 5.95
CA HIS A 59 -3.70 7.94 6.69
C HIS A 59 -4.41 6.62 6.98
#